data_AF-A0A812MG30-F1
#
_entry.id   AF-A0A812MG30-F1
#
_cell.length_a   1.000
_cell.length_b   1.000
_cell.length_c   1.000
_cell.angle_alpha   90.00
_cell.angle_beta   90.00
_cell.angle_gamma   90.00
#
_symmetry.space_group_name_H-M   'P 1'
#
loop_
_entity.id
_entity.type
_entity.pdbx_description
1 polymer ?
#
loop_
_entity_poly.entity_id
_entity_poly.type
_entity_poly.pdbx_seq_one_letter_code
_entity_poly.pdbx_strand_id
1 'polypeptide(L)'
;GCGDRCHVRRCTLEAAGDLLAALGPESLGTFHLVMVNRHLHRPTLGDMPKLLAPGGRLLFHTFMEGCHHPSDPAHVLKPGELRSTFQELEVDRDEELPGEDGRPMSFFVGRKQV
;
A
#
# COMPACT_ATOMS: atom_id res chain seq x y z
N GLY A 1 27.92 -5.23 11.91
CA GLY A 1 27.38 -4.45 10.77
C GLY A 1 25.88 -4.53 10.83
N CYS A 2 25.21 -3.37 10.95
CA CYS A 2 23.76 -3.11 10.85
C CYS A 2 22.81 -4.31 11.13
N GLY A 3 22.71 -4.75 12.38
CA GLY A 3 21.78 -5.81 12.81
C GLY A 3 20.63 -5.36 13.72
N ASP A 4 20.70 -4.18 14.34
CA ASP A 4 20.00 -3.98 15.63
C ASP A 4 18.88 -2.94 15.67
N ARG A 5 18.33 -2.47 14.55
CA ARG A 5 17.21 -1.49 14.62
C ARG A 5 16.07 -1.79 13.66
N CYS A 6 15.58 -3.03 13.67
CA CYS A 6 14.24 -3.31 13.18
C CYS A 6 13.24 -3.11 14.33
N HIS A 7 12.37 -2.11 14.22
CA HIS A 7 11.27 -1.91 15.16
C HIS A 7 10.02 -2.58 14.61
N VAL A 8 9.60 -3.68 15.21
CA VAL A 8 8.35 -4.34 14.86
C VAL A 8 7.23 -3.76 15.71
N ARG A 9 6.25 -3.10 15.06
CA ARG A 9 5.00 -2.68 15.70
C ARG A 9 3.89 -3.59 15.21
N ARG A 10 3.10 -4.12 16.14
CA ARG A 10 1.88 -4.89 15.85
C ARG A 10 0.69 -4.07 16.33
N CYS A 11 -0.29 -3.92 15.46
CA CYS A 11 -1.54 -3.22 15.74
C CYS A 11 -2.64 -3.88 14.91
N THR A 12 -3.88 -3.72 15.37
CA THR A 12 -5.07 -4.05 14.60
C THR A 12 -5.55 -2.77 13.94
N LEU A 13 -5.88 -2.83 12.65
CA LEU A 13 -6.40 -1.70 11.87
C LEU A 13 -7.87 -2.01 11.58
N GLU A 14 -8.77 -1.16 12.06
CA GLU A 14 -10.22 -1.35 11.96
C GLU A 14 -10.89 -0.18 11.23
N ALA A 15 -10.31 1.01 11.30
CA ALA A 15 -10.85 2.26 10.77
C ALA A 15 -9.79 3.13 10.07
N ALA A 16 -10.27 4.20 9.42
CA ALA A 16 -9.41 5.21 8.81
C ALA A 16 -8.67 6.00 9.90
N GLY A 17 -7.38 6.30 9.69
CA GLY A 17 -6.53 6.96 10.68
C GLY A 17 -5.79 5.99 11.61
N ASP A 18 -6.22 4.72 11.70
CA ASP A 18 -5.61 3.74 12.61
C ASP A 18 -4.14 3.49 12.27
N LEU A 19 -3.77 3.53 10.99
CA LEU A 19 -2.38 3.30 10.58
C LEU A 19 -1.46 4.39 11.13
N LEU A 20 -1.86 5.65 11.04
CA LEU A 20 -1.10 6.76 11.62
C LEU A 20 -1.10 6.72 13.15
N ALA A 21 -2.25 6.44 13.77
CA ALA A 21 -2.35 6.33 15.22
C ALA A 21 -1.44 5.23 15.77
N ALA A 22 -1.39 4.08 15.09
CA ALA A 22 -0.54 2.96 15.45
C ALA A 22 0.95 3.24 15.28
N LEU A 23 1.33 4.06 14.28
CA LEU A 23 2.72 4.42 13.99
C LEU A 23 3.19 5.70 14.69
N GLY A 24 2.29 6.49 15.25
CA GLY A 24 2.58 7.75 15.94
C GLY A 24 2.90 8.91 14.99
N PRO A 25 2.78 10.17 15.46
CA PRO A 25 3.01 11.37 14.64
C PRO A 25 4.45 11.51 14.15
N GLU A 26 5.42 10.92 14.84
CA GLU A 26 6.84 10.87 14.44
C GLU A 26 7.07 10.14 13.12
N SER A 27 6.10 9.34 12.68
CA SER A 27 6.18 8.53 11.48
C SER A 27 5.82 9.31 10.20
N LEU A 28 5.18 10.48 10.33
CA LEU A 28 4.78 11.32 9.21
C LEU A 28 6.01 11.79 8.41
N GLY A 29 6.01 11.50 7.10
CA GLY A 29 7.06 11.99 6.22
C GLY A 29 8.44 11.38 6.43
N THR A 30 8.55 10.21 7.06
CA THR A 30 9.87 9.63 7.44
C THR A 30 10.28 8.42 6.62
N PHE A 31 9.33 7.72 6.00
CA PHE A 31 9.64 6.48 5.28
C PHE A 31 9.99 6.74 3.82
N HIS A 32 11.14 6.23 3.39
CA HIS A 32 11.52 6.25 1.98
C HIS A 32 10.81 5.15 1.16
N LEU A 33 10.29 4.13 1.84
CA LEU A 33 9.58 3.01 1.22
C LEU A 33 8.46 2.52 2.16
N VAL A 34 7.25 2.45 1.63
CA VAL A 34 6.11 1.73 2.22
C VAL A 34 5.69 0.65 1.24
N MET A 35 5.47 -0.57 1.71
CA MET A 35 5.11 -1.70 0.85
C MET A 35 3.91 -2.45 1.42
N VAL A 36 2.93 -2.73 0.56
CA VAL A 36 1.78 -3.58 0.87
C VAL A 36 1.82 -4.79 -0.03
N ASN A 37 1.79 -5.97 0.57
CA ASN A 37 1.93 -7.26 -0.11
C ASN A 37 0.68 -8.10 0.16
N ARG A 38 -0.08 -8.43 -0.88
CA ARG A 38 -1.24 -9.34 -0.85
C ARG A 38 -2.24 -9.04 0.27
N HIS A 39 -2.41 -7.77 0.59
CA HIS A 39 -3.32 -7.30 1.61
C HIS A 39 -4.06 -6.07 1.09
N LEU A 40 -5.35 -5.97 1.43
CA LEU A 40 -6.17 -4.81 1.10
C LEU A 40 -7.04 -4.46 2.29
N HIS A 41 -6.80 -3.27 2.84
CA HIS A 41 -7.64 -2.67 3.85
C HIS A 41 -7.85 -1.20 3.51
N ARG A 42 -8.96 -0.94 2.80
CA ARG A 42 -9.30 0.35 2.20
C ARG A 42 -9.26 1.55 3.16
N PRO A 43 -9.71 1.45 4.43
CA PRO A 43 -9.66 2.56 5.36
C PRO A 43 -8.24 3.14 5.58
N THR A 44 -7.19 2.33 5.40
CA THR A 44 -5.81 2.77 5.62
C THR A 44 -5.12 3.36 4.39
N LEU A 45 -5.73 3.27 3.20
CA LEU A 45 -5.09 3.72 1.96
C LEU A 45 -4.73 5.22 2.05
N GLY A 46 -5.66 6.05 2.51
CA GLY A 46 -5.44 7.50 2.63
C GLY A 46 -4.33 7.92 3.62
N ASP A 47 -3.82 7.00 4.44
CA ASP A 47 -2.74 7.28 5.38
C ASP A 47 -1.35 6.96 4.81
N MET A 48 -1.25 6.00 3.88
CA MET A 48 0.03 5.53 3.35
C MET A 48 0.86 6.65 2.70
N PRO A 49 0.30 7.57 1.88
CA PRO A 49 1.06 8.68 1.30
C PRO A 49 1.61 9.67 2.33
N LYS A 50 0.96 9.81 3.49
CA LYS A 50 1.38 10.72 4.56
C LYS A 50 2.65 10.22 5.26
N LEU A 51 2.86 8.91 5.29
CA LEU A 51 4.04 8.25 5.86
C LEU A 51 5.31 8.50 5.03
N LEU A 52 5.15 8.71 3.71
CA LEU A 52 6.28 8.83 2.80
C LEU A 52 7.05 10.14 3.01
N ALA A 53 8.38 10.03 3.11
CA ALA A 53 9.28 11.16 2.95
C ALA A 53 9.21 11.73 1.52
N PRO A 54 9.64 12.98 1.28
CA PRO A 54 9.84 13.51 -0.07
C PRO A 54 10.66 12.55 -0.95
N GLY A 55 10.15 12.21 -2.14
CA GLY A 55 10.77 11.23 -3.04
C GLY A 55 10.60 9.75 -2.62
N GLY A 56 9.97 9.48 -1.47
CA GLY A 56 9.65 8.14 -1.01
C GLY A 56 8.61 7.45 -1.89
N ARG A 57 8.59 6.11 -1.85
CA ARG A 57 7.74 5.28 -2.72
C ARG A 57 6.76 4.41 -1.96
N LEU A 58 5.55 4.29 -2.48
CA LEU A 58 4.55 3.31 -2.11
C LEU A 58 4.54 2.19 -3.15
N LEU A 59 4.87 0.97 -2.73
CA LEU A 59 4.72 -0.24 -3.52
C LEU A 59 3.47 -0.96 -3.05
N PHE A 60 2.52 -1.19 -3.95
CA PHE A 60 1.29 -1.88 -3.63
C PHE A 60 1.10 -3.02 -4.62
N HIS A 61 1.04 -4.25 -4.11
CA HIS A 61 0.60 -5.37 -4.92
C HIS A 61 -0.40 -6.24 -4.19
N THR A 62 -1.52 -6.53 -4.85
CA THR A 62 -2.56 -7.42 -4.33
C THR A 62 -3.44 -7.95 -5.47
N PHE A 63 -4.35 -8.84 -5.13
CA PHE A 63 -5.28 -9.45 -6.07
C PHE A 63 -6.29 -8.45 -6.62
N MET A 64 -6.66 -8.66 -7.88
CA MET A 64 -7.71 -7.90 -8.55
C MET A 64 -8.98 -8.75 -8.67
N GLU A 65 -10.09 -8.07 -8.98
CA GLU A 65 -11.32 -8.73 -9.38
C GLU A 65 -11.05 -9.77 -10.49
N GLY A 66 -11.79 -10.88 -10.47
CA GLY A 66 -11.53 -12.03 -11.34
C GLY A 66 -10.65 -13.12 -10.71
N CYS A 67 -10.19 -12.94 -9.46
CA CYS A 67 -9.62 -14.03 -8.67
C CYS A 67 -10.72 -14.98 -8.15
N HIS A 68 -10.47 -16.29 -8.19
CA HIS A 68 -11.31 -17.25 -7.48
C HIS A 68 -11.12 -17.19 -5.96
N HIS A 69 -9.92 -16.83 -5.50
CA HIS A 69 -9.56 -16.66 -4.10
C HIS A 69 -8.47 -15.58 -3.95
N PRO A 70 -8.64 -14.55 -3.10
CA PRO A 70 -9.90 -14.14 -2.49
C PRO A 70 -10.91 -13.71 -3.56
N SER A 71 -12.18 -14.06 -3.38
CA SER A 71 -13.28 -13.64 -4.27
C SER A 71 -14.17 -12.56 -3.64
N ASP A 72 -13.99 -12.28 -2.35
CA ASP A 72 -14.69 -11.20 -1.66
C ASP A 72 -14.27 -9.84 -2.24
N PRO A 73 -15.21 -9.03 -2.77
CA PRO A 73 -14.95 -7.68 -3.26
C PRO A 73 -14.21 -6.77 -2.27
N ALA A 74 -14.38 -7.01 -0.96
CA ALA A 74 -13.67 -6.28 0.09
C ALA A 74 -12.14 -6.48 0.05
N HIS A 75 -11.67 -7.57 -0.55
CA HIS A 75 -10.27 -8.00 -0.54
C HIS A 75 -9.60 -8.04 -1.93
N VAL A 76 -10.30 -7.61 -2.98
CA VAL A 76 -9.76 -7.47 -4.33
C VAL A 76 -9.88 -6.04 -4.84
N LEU A 77 -8.96 -5.65 -5.72
CA LEU A 77 -8.96 -4.33 -6.36
C LEU A 77 -9.79 -4.32 -7.64
N LYS A 78 -10.44 -3.18 -7.88
CA LYS A 78 -10.98 -2.82 -9.19
C LYS A 78 -9.88 -2.27 -10.10
N PRO A 79 -10.02 -2.41 -11.43
CA PRO A 79 -9.14 -1.74 -12.38
C PRO A 79 -9.04 -0.23 -12.11
N GLY A 80 -7.82 0.30 -12.08
CA GLY A 80 -7.55 1.73 -11.83
C GLY A 80 -7.89 2.25 -10.43
N GLU A 81 -8.27 1.40 -9.48
CA GLU A 81 -8.66 1.80 -8.12
C GLU A 81 -7.51 2.48 -7.37
N LEU A 82 -6.29 1.93 -7.44
CA LEU A 82 -5.13 2.49 -6.74
C LEU A 82 -4.72 3.85 -7.32
N ARG A 83 -4.71 3.99 -8.65
CA ARG A 83 -4.48 5.29 -9.31
C ARG A 83 -5.49 6.33 -8.87
N SER A 84 -6.76 5.95 -8.77
CA SER A 84 -7.83 6.85 -8.33
C SER A 84 -7.75 7.19 -6.84
N THR A 85 -7.17 6.29 -6.03
CA THR A 85 -7.00 6.47 -4.59
C THR A 85 -5.80 7.35 -4.26
N PHE A 86 -4.71 7.20 -5.00
CA PHE A 86 -3.42 7.85 -4.75
C PHE A 86 -3.12 8.97 -5.74
N GLN A 87 -4.08 9.88 -5.93
CA GLN A 87 -3.96 10.97 -6.91
C GLN A 87 -2.83 11.96 -6.57
N GLU A 88 -2.41 12.01 -5.31
CA GLU A 88 -1.30 12.83 -4.84
C GLU A 88 0.08 12.25 -5.14
N LEU A 89 0.15 10.97 -5.56
CA LEU A 89 1.41 10.32 -5.91
C LEU A 89 1.65 10.42 -7.42
N GLU A 90 2.90 10.68 -7.81
CA GLU A 90 3.31 10.46 -9.20
C GLU A 90 3.43 8.96 -9.44
N VAL A 91 2.75 8.47 -10.47
CA VAL A 91 2.69 7.04 -10.77
C VAL A 91 3.93 6.64 -11.58
N ASP A 92 4.89 5.99 -10.90
CA ASP A 92 6.05 5.37 -11.54
C ASP A 92 5.64 4.07 -12.30
N ARG A 93 4.66 3.32 -11.77
CA ARG A 93 4.11 2.09 -12.37
C ARG A 93 2.65 1.83 -11.96
N ASP A 94 1.86 1.31 -12.88
CA ASP A 94 0.48 0.86 -12.66
C ASP A 94 0.16 -0.23 -13.69
N GLU A 95 0.46 -1.48 -13.33
CA GLU A 95 0.37 -2.63 -14.22
C GLU A 95 -0.58 -3.68 -13.64
N GLU A 96 -1.36 -4.32 -14.51
CA GLU A 96 -2.19 -5.48 -14.18
C GLU A 96 -1.57 -6.71 -14.83
N LEU A 97 -0.95 -7.57 -14.02
CA LEU A 97 -0.22 -8.74 -14.51
C LEU A 97 -0.69 -10.00 -13.77
N PRO A 98 -0.71 -11.16 -14.44
CA PRO A 98 -0.91 -12.42 -13.75
C PRO A 98 0.24 -12.69 -12.77
N GLY A 99 -0.10 -13.07 -11.54
CA GLY A 99 0.87 -13.60 -10.57
C GLY A 99 1.40 -14.97 -11.00
N GLU A 100 2.33 -15.53 -10.21
CA GLU A 100 2.93 -16.85 -10.49
C GLU A 100 1.91 -17.99 -10.65
N ASP A 101 0.75 -17.86 -9.99
CA ASP A 101 -0.36 -18.81 -10.06
C ASP A 101 -1.44 -18.44 -11.08
N GLY A 102 -1.16 -17.46 -11.95
CA GLY A 102 -2.05 -16.99 -12.99
C GLY A 102 -3.16 -16.06 -12.52
N ARG A 103 -3.26 -15.77 -11.22
CA ARG A 103 -4.30 -14.85 -10.70
C ARG A 103 -4.01 -13.40 -11.10
N PRO A 104 -5.03 -12.62 -11.49
CA PRO A 104 -4.83 -11.21 -11.81
C PRO A 104 -4.36 -10.43 -10.58
N MET A 105 -3.23 -9.73 -10.71
CA MET A 105 -2.62 -8.93 -9.65
C MET A 105 -2.31 -7.52 -10.15
N SER A 106 -2.48 -6.55 -9.26
CA SER A 106 -2.02 -5.19 -9.49
C SER A 106 -0.58 -5.05 -9.02
N PHE A 107 0.24 -4.34 -9.80
CA PHE A 107 1.59 -3.90 -9.45
C PHE A 107 1.65 -2.37 -9.59
N PHE A 108 1.47 -1.69 -8.46
CA PHE A 108 1.45 -0.23 -8.40
C PHE A 108 2.69 0.31 -7.69
N VAL A 109 3.29 1.34 -8.26
CA VAL A 109 4.36 2.13 -7.66
C VAL A 109 4.00 3.61 -7.78
N GLY A 110 3.75 4.24 -6.64
CA GLY A 110 3.54 5.68 -6.52
C GLY A 110 4.72 6.34 -5.79
N ARG A 111 5.12 7.53 -6.23
CA ARG A 111 6.19 8.33 -5.65
C ARG A 111 5.66 9.65 -5.12
N LYS A 112 6.00 9.98 -3.89
CA LYS A 112 5.66 11.27 -3.31
C LYS A 112 6.55 12.37 -3.90
N GLN A 113 5.92 13.45 -4.36
CA GLN A 113 6.64 14.62 -4.85
C GLN A 113 7.40 15.33 -3.72
N VAL A 114 8.42 16.09 -4.13
CA VAL A 114 9.24 16.90 -3.22
C VAL A 114 8.47 18.12 -2.74
#